data_AF-A0A0K0DP98-F1
#
_entry.id   AF-A0A0K0DP98-F1
#
_cell.length_a   1.000
_cell.length_b   1.000
_cell.length_c   1.000
_cell.angle_alpha   90.00
_cell.angle_beta   90.00
_cell.angle_gamma   90.00
#
_symmetry.space_group_name_H-M   'P 1'
#
loop_
_entity.id
_entity.type
_entity.pdbx_description
1 polymer ?
#
loop_
_entity_poly.entity_id
_entity_poly.type
_entity_poly.pdbx_seq_one_letter_code
_entity_poly.pdbx_strand_id
1 'polypeptide(L)'
;MFFYTYTWIRIIYYQVIEKFTALPPGIDSREWLAAHTLALFDHVNALCGSLSEFCTPVICQYMSYPGTAKAYYVDERGKRHVYSAMQYMDCVMSFCEKASRNEEVFPTKYGSQFSGDFDSHIRRVIRLLWHCCGHLASKHWDELGQLELRPQCALVMAHLAKLSKTFALLDPKDQQLISNMVQTIRPSNVISSCRGNDASGMTSQRWNRVPSSKSGSWGGYPTPAVLTCKPYAQTC
;
A
#
# COMPACT_ATOMS: atom_id res chain seq x y z
N MET A 1 13.37 -7.19 -16.69
CA MET A 1 12.30 -8.07 -16.18
C MET A 1 11.48 -7.45 -15.04
N PHE A 2 12.00 -6.51 -14.24
CA PHE A 2 11.31 -5.94 -13.06
C PHE A 2 10.08 -5.02 -13.32
N PHE A 3 9.85 -4.51 -14.53
CA PHE A 3 8.74 -3.55 -14.78
C PHE A 3 7.35 -4.20 -14.91
N TYR A 4 7.27 -5.51 -15.18
CA TYR A 4 6.00 -6.20 -15.39
C TYR A 4 5.32 -6.66 -14.09
N THR A 5 6.03 -6.78 -12.97
CA THR A 5 5.40 -7.17 -11.69
C THR A 5 4.58 -6.04 -11.07
N TYR A 6 5.12 -4.80 -11.09
CA TYR A 6 4.46 -3.62 -10.49
C TYR A 6 3.17 -3.15 -11.20
N THR A 7 2.99 -3.48 -12.48
CA THR A 7 1.80 -3.06 -13.25
C THR A 7 0.60 -3.97 -13.03
N TRP A 8 0.80 -5.27 -12.81
CA TRP A 8 -0.29 -6.23 -12.55
C TRP A 8 -0.85 -6.12 -11.13
N ILE A 9 0.00 -5.81 -10.15
CA ILE A 9 -0.39 -5.45 -8.77
C ILE A 9 -1.40 -4.27 -8.76
N ARG A 10 -1.30 -3.36 -9.73
CA ARG A 10 -1.92 -2.03 -9.72
C ARG A 10 -3.42 -1.99 -9.98
N ILE A 11 -3.93 -2.84 -10.89
CA ILE A 11 -5.37 -2.92 -11.23
C ILE A 11 -6.08 -3.88 -10.29
N ILE A 12 -5.41 -4.99 -9.93
CA ILE A 12 -5.93 -5.98 -8.99
C ILE A 12 -6.21 -5.32 -7.63
N TYR A 13 -5.28 -4.52 -7.07
CA TYR A 13 -5.41 -3.97 -5.72
C TYR A 13 -6.68 -3.14 -5.50
N TYR A 14 -7.06 -2.24 -6.41
CA TYR A 14 -8.24 -1.39 -6.16
C TYR A 14 -9.55 -2.17 -6.29
N GLN A 15 -9.71 -2.99 -7.33
CA GLN A 15 -10.92 -3.81 -7.49
C GLN A 15 -11.03 -4.92 -6.42
N VAL A 16 -9.90 -5.50 -5.99
CA VAL A 16 -9.88 -6.47 -4.89
C VAL A 16 -10.25 -5.78 -3.57
N ILE A 17 -9.64 -4.63 -3.21
CA ILE A 17 -10.00 -3.91 -1.98
C ILE A 17 -11.49 -3.55 -1.95
N GLU A 18 -12.07 -3.07 -3.05
CA GLU A 18 -13.50 -2.73 -3.06
C GLU A 18 -14.41 -3.95 -2.96
N LYS A 19 -14.09 -5.07 -3.63
CA LYS A 19 -14.87 -6.32 -3.49
C LYS A 19 -14.69 -6.98 -2.12
N PHE A 20 -13.48 -6.89 -1.55
CA PHE A 20 -13.10 -7.51 -0.29
C PHE A 20 -13.67 -6.77 0.94
N THR A 21 -13.86 -5.44 0.85
CA THR A 21 -14.38 -4.62 1.97
C THR A 21 -15.88 -4.34 1.89
N ALA A 22 -16.55 -4.74 0.80
CA ALA A 22 -17.99 -4.60 0.65
C ALA A 22 -18.73 -5.53 1.60
N LEU A 23 -19.56 -4.97 2.50
CA LEU A 23 -20.41 -5.73 3.41
C LEU A 23 -21.36 -6.66 2.61
N PRO A 24 -21.26 -7.99 2.77
CA PRO A 24 -22.15 -8.93 2.09
C PRO A 24 -23.60 -8.84 2.62
N PRO A 25 -24.62 -9.08 1.77
CA PRO A 25 -26.01 -9.04 2.22
C PRO A 25 -26.28 -10.13 3.26
N GLY A 26 -26.83 -9.73 4.41
CA GLY A 26 -27.21 -10.64 5.50
C GLY A 26 -26.13 -10.88 6.57
N ILE A 27 -24.93 -10.30 6.43
CA ILE A 27 -23.91 -10.31 7.50
C ILE A 27 -24.12 -9.08 8.40
N ASP A 28 -23.94 -9.24 9.71
CA ASP A 28 -24.00 -8.11 10.65
C ASP A 28 -22.84 -7.12 10.43
N SER A 29 -23.15 -5.83 10.54
CA SER A 29 -22.17 -4.77 10.27
C SER A 29 -21.07 -4.69 11.31
N ARG A 30 -21.32 -5.06 12.57
CA ARG A 30 -20.29 -5.08 13.62
C ARG A 30 -19.43 -6.33 13.52
N GLU A 31 -20.03 -7.49 13.21
CA GLU A 31 -19.31 -8.73 12.91
C GLU A 31 -18.33 -8.56 11.74
N TRP A 32 -18.80 -7.98 10.63
CA TRP A 32 -17.95 -7.68 9.47
C TRP A 32 -16.81 -6.72 9.80
N LEU A 33 -17.10 -5.65 10.53
CA LEU A 33 -16.11 -4.66 10.95
C LEU A 33 -15.10 -5.25 11.95
N ALA A 34 -15.54 -6.12 12.86
CA ALA A 34 -14.70 -6.84 13.79
C ALA A 34 -13.70 -7.73 13.06
N ALA A 35 -14.18 -8.58 12.14
CA ALA A 35 -13.34 -9.48 11.35
C ALA A 35 -12.26 -8.74 10.55
N HIS A 36 -12.62 -7.64 9.88
CA HIS A 36 -11.65 -6.80 9.17
C HIS A 36 -10.65 -6.09 10.10
N THR A 37 -11.08 -5.68 11.30
CA THR A 37 -10.21 -5.00 12.27
C THR A 37 -9.17 -5.96 12.85
N LEU A 38 -9.55 -7.19 13.15
CA LEU A 38 -8.63 -8.25 13.59
C LEU A 38 -7.61 -8.58 12.49
N ALA A 39 -8.08 -8.82 11.26
CA ALA A 39 -7.20 -9.07 10.12
C ALA A 39 -6.24 -7.89 9.87
N LEU A 40 -6.69 -6.63 10.02
CA LEU A 40 -5.81 -5.47 9.94
C LEU A 40 -4.75 -5.50 11.06
N PHE A 41 -5.14 -5.74 12.31
CA PHE A 41 -4.19 -5.86 13.42
C PHE A 41 -3.08 -6.87 13.12
N ASP A 42 -3.42 -8.09 12.69
CA ASP A 42 -2.43 -9.14 12.40
C ASP A 42 -1.44 -8.71 11.30
N HIS A 43 -1.93 -8.11 10.22
CA HIS A 43 -1.07 -7.63 9.14
C HIS A 43 -0.16 -6.45 9.56
N VAL A 44 -0.65 -5.52 10.39
CA VAL A 44 0.17 -4.41 10.90
C VAL A 44 1.20 -4.92 11.90
N ASN A 45 0.83 -5.86 12.77
CA ASN A 45 1.75 -6.50 13.71
C ASN A 45 2.91 -7.19 12.97
N ALA A 46 2.61 -7.95 11.90
CA ALA A 46 3.61 -8.56 11.05
C ALA A 46 4.55 -7.53 10.37
N LEU A 47 4.01 -6.40 9.88
CA LEU A 47 4.81 -5.32 9.29
C LEU A 47 5.72 -4.62 10.33
N CYS A 48 5.22 -4.38 11.54
CA CYS A 48 6.00 -3.82 12.65
C CYS A 48 7.12 -4.78 13.09
N GLY A 49 6.82 -6.07 13.26
CA GLY A 49 7.84 -7.08 13.59
C GLY A 49 8.96 -7.14 12.55
N SER A 50 8.59 -7.11 11.27
CA SER A 50 9.54 -7.13 10.13
C SER A 50 10.49 -5.92 10.06
N LEU A 51 10.17 -4.81 10.74
CA LEU A 51 10.96 -3.57 10.72
C LEU A 51 11.57 -3.21 12.08
N SER A 52 11.45 -4.11 13.07
CA SER A 52 11.95 -3.90 14.44
C SER A 52 13.46 -3.62 14.52
N GLU A 53 14.27 -4.25 13.66
CA GLU A 53 15.72 -4.02 13.61
C GLU A 53 16.09 -2.64 13.00
N PHE A 54 15.22 -2.07 12.16
CA PHE A 54 15.46 -0.80 11.46
C PHE A 54 14.91 0.40 12.23
N CYS A 55 13.75 0.25 12.89
CA CYS A 55 13.07 1.30 13.64
C CYS A 55 13.66 1.49 15.05
N THR A 56 14.94 1.85 15.19
CA THR A 56 15.55 1.95 16.53
C THR A 56 15.16 3.23 17.29
N PRO A 57 15.30 3.31 18.63
CA PRO A 57 15.08 4.55 19.38
C PRO A 57 16.07 5.67 19.02
N VAL A 58 17.19 5.35 18.37
CA VAL A 58 18.17 6.32 17.87
C VAL A 58 17.67 6.98 16.57
N ILE A 59 17.12 6.17 15.65
CA ILE A 59 16.61 6.61 14.34
C ILE A 59 15.23 7.27 14.51
N CYS A 60 14.35 6.66 15.30
CA CYS A 60 12.96 7.06 15.51
C CYS A 60 12.69 7.41 16.99
N GLN A 61 13.39 8.43 17.49
CA GLN A 61 13.32 8.93 18.89
C GLN A 61 11.91 9.23 19.40
N TYR A 62 10.99 9.59 18.50
CA TYR A 62 9.58 9.81 18.81
C TYR A 62 8.69 9.15 17.75
N MET A 63 7.55 8.63 18.19
CA MET A 63 6.50 8.21 17.27
C MET A 63 6.04 9.38 16.39
N SER A 64 6.04 9.18 15.08
CA SER A 64 5.63 10.18 14.09
C SER A 64 4.91 9.51 12.91
N TYR A 65 3.86 10.13 12.40
CA TYR A 65 3.08 9.65 11.26
C TYR A 65 2.60 10.87 10.43
N PRO A 66 2.02 10.69 9.23
CA PRO A 66 1.64 11.81 8.37
C PRO A 66 0.76 12.83 9.12
N GLY A 67 1.15 14.10 9.08
CA GLY A 67 0.46 15.18 9.79
C GLY A 67 0.78 15.33 11.29
N THR A 68 1.57 14.41 11.88
CA THR A 68 1.93 14.42 13.32
C THR A 68 3.42 14.08 13.52
N ALA A 69 4.23 15.11 13.77
CA ALA A 69 5.68 14.96 13.99
C ALA A 69 6.06 14.34 15.35
N LYS A 70 5.18 14.40 16.35
CA LYS A 70 5.39 13.82 17.68
C LYS A 70 4.05 13.39 18.28
N ALA A 71 3.77 12.09 18.23
CA ALA A 71 2.55 11.51 18.77
C ALA A 71 2.68 11.21 20.27
N TYR A 72 1.56 11.25 20.99
CA TYR A 72 1.46 10.82 22.39
C TYR A 72 0.69 9.51 22.45
N TYR A 73 1.16 8.56 23.24
CA TYR A 73 0.37 7.38 23.58
C TYR A 73 -0.52 7.73 24.77
N VAL A 74 -1.80 7.39 24.70
CA VAL A 74 -2.75 7.59 25.79
C VAL A 74 -3.11 6.22 26.33
N ASP A 75 -2.66 5.91 27.54
CA ASP A 75 -2.97 4.62 28.16
C ASP A 75 -4.46 4.50 28.55
N GLU A 76 -4.84 3.33 29.07
CA GLU A 76 -6.21 3.03 29.51
C GLU A 76 -6.64 3.89 30.71
N ARG A 77 -5.68 4.52 31.41
CA ARG A 77 -5.90 5.45 32.54
C ARG A 77 -5.95 6.91 32.09
N GLY A 78 -5.88 7.17 30.78
CA GLY A 78 -5.88 8.52 30.20
C GLY A 78 -4.54 9.27 30.32
N LYS A 79 -3.49 8.66 30.86
CA LYS A 79 -2.17 9.31 30.99
C LYS A 79 -1.48 9.35 29.63
N ARG A 80 -0.92 10.53 29.31
CA ARG A 80 -0.14 10.77 28.09
C ARG A 80 1.32 10.40 28.31
N HIS A 81 1.86 9.59 27.42
CA HIS A 81 3.27 9.20 27.41
C HIS A 81 3.92 9.58 26.08
N VAL A 82 5.21 9.93 26.13
CA VAL A 82 6.05 10.16 24.96
C VAL A 82 6.98 8.96 24.83
N TYR A 83 6.87 8.24 23.71
CA TYR A 83 7.65 7.04 23.44
C TYR A 83 8.42 7.19 22.13
N SER A 84 9.52 6.44 22.00
CA SER A 84 10.11 6.14 20.70
C SER A 84 9.12 5.39 19.81
N ALA A 85 9.34 5.38 18.50
CA ALA A 85 8.37 4.77 17.59
C ALA A 85 8.13 3.28 17.86
N MET A 86 9.19 2.48 18.12
CA MET A 86 9.02 1.07 18.52
C MET A 86 8.20 0.93 19.79
N GLN A 87 8.61 1.59 20.88
CA GLN A 87 7.89 1.51 22.16
C GLN A 87 6.41 1.90 22.03
N TYR A 88 6.08 2.86 21.14
CA TYR A 88 4.71 3.19 20.80
C TYR A 88 4.01 2.04 20.07
N MET A 89 4.64 1.48 19.03
CA MET A 89 4.10 0.35 18.27
C MET A 89 3.90 -0.89 19.16
N ASP A 90 4.84 -1.21 20.06
CA ASP A 90 4.72 -2.29 21.04
C ASP A 90 3.52 -2.10 21.98
N CYS A 91 3.32 -0.87 22.46
CA CYS A 91 2.14 -0.51 23.27
C CYS A 91 0.83 -0.66 22.47
N VAL A 92 0.83 -0.30 21.19
CA VAL A 92 -0.33 -0.48 20.30
C VAL A 92 -0.62 -1.96 20.06
N MET A 93 0.38 -2.78 19.71
CA MET A 93 0.16 -4.21 19.47
C MET A 93 -0.30 -4.91 20.74
N SER A 94 0.30 -4.59 21.89
CA SER A 94 -0.13 -5.10 23.20
C SER A 94 -1.57 -4.70 23.55
N PHE A 95 -2.00 -3.49 23.17
CA PHE A 95 -3.38 -3.04 23.35
C PHE A 95 -4.35 -3.79 22.42
N CYS A 96 -4.00 -3.94 21.13
CA CYS A 96 -4.82 -4.65 20.16
C CYS A 96 -4.91 -6.16 20.43
N GLU A 97 -3.85 -6.80 20.92
CA GLU A 97 -3.86 -8.21 21.33
C GLU A 97 -4.74 -8.45 22.57
N LYS A 98 -4.73 -7.52 23.55
CA LYS A 98 -5.68 -7.56 24.67
C LYS A 98 -7.11 -7.36 24.21
N ALA A 99 -7.33 -6.41 23.29
CA ALA A 99 -8.63 -6.13 22.71
C ALA A 99 -9.21 -7.36 21.98
N SER A 100 -8.42 -8.03 21.13
CA SER A 100 -8.87 -9.20 20.35
C SER A 100 -9.29 -10.40 21.19
N ARG A 101 -8.83 -10.47 22.45
CA ARG A 101 -9.18 -11.52 23.42
C ARG A 101 -10.37 -11.16 24.33
N ASN A 102 -10.91 -9.95 24.23
CA ASN A 102 -12.04 -9.54 25.05
C ASN A 102 -13.37 -9.98 24.41
N GLU A 103 -14.02 -10.99 24.98
CA GLU A 103 -15.32 -11.51 24.51
C GLU A 103 -16.46 -10.46 24.53
N GLU A 104 -16.34 -9.36 25.29
CA GLU A 104 -17.34 -8.26 25.29
C GLU A 104 -17.26 -7.38 24.03
N VAL A 105 -16.07 -7.30 23.43
CA VAL A 105 -15.79 -6.51 22.21
C VAL A 105 -15.81 -7.43 20.97
N PHE A 106 -15.31 -8.66 21.11
CA PHE A 106 -15.26 -9.68 20.08
C PHE A 106 -15.96 -10.96 20.58
N PRO A 107 -17.30 -11.00 20.59
CA PRO A 107 -18.06 -12.15 21.04
C PRO A 107 -17.74 -13.39 20.20
N THR A 108 -17.26 -14.45 20.87
CA THR A 108 -16.89 -15.75 20.28
C THR A 108 -18.05 -16.76 20.29
N LYS A 109 -19.12 -16.46 21.03
CA LYS A 109 -20.26 -17.36 21.27
C LYS A 109 -21.43 -16.97 20.38
N TYR A 110 -22.01 -17.96 19.70
CA TYR A 110 -23.16 -17.75 18.84
C TYR A 110 -24.34 -17.17 19.63
N GLY A 111 -24.92 -16.08 19.12
CA GLY A 111 -26.04 -15.37 19.76
C GLY A 111 -25.64 -14.31 20.81
N SER A 112 -24.35 -14.17 21.14
CA SER A 112 -23.86 -13.04 21.94
C SER A 112 -23.88 -11.74 21.13
N GLN A 113 -24.31 -10.64 21.76
CA GLN A 113 -24.37 -9.32 21.13
C GLN A 113 -23.10 -8.51 21.42
N PHE A 114 -22.70 -7.65 20.49
CA PHE A 114 -21.62 -6.68 20.69
C PHE A 114 -21.99 -5.65 21.76
N SER A 115 -21.03 -5.36 22.66
CA SER A 115 -21.17 -4.28 23.66
C SER A 115 -21.52 -2.93 23.03
N GLY A 116 -22.18 -2.06 23.80
CA GLY A 116 -22.46 -0.67 23.41
C GLY A 116 -21.20 0.13 23.10
N ASP A 117 -20.07 -0.21 23.73
CA ASP A 117 -18.79 0.48 23.56
C ASP A 117 -18.00 0.04 22.31
N PHE A 118 -18.46 -1.00 21.60
CA PHE A 118 -17.78 -1.60 20.44
C PHE A 118 -17.30 -0.56 19.43
N ASP A 119 -18.19 0.34 18.99
CA ASP A 119 -17.86 1.33 17.97
C ASP A 119 -16.75 2.30 18.44
N SER A 120 -16.74 2.67 19.72
CA SER A 120 -15.68 3.49 20.31
C SER A 120 -14.34 2.75 20.35
N HIS A 121 -14.39 1.44 20.64
CA HIS A 121 -13.22 0.58 20.75
C HIS A 121 -12.57 0.35 19.38
N ILE A 122 -13.36 0.01 18.36
CA ILE A 122 -12.86 -0.15 16.99
C ILE A 122 -12.27 1.16 16.44
N ARG A 123 -12.91 2.30 16.69
CA ARG A 123 -12.36 3.63 16.34
C ARG A 123 -10.99 3.86 16.98
N ARG A 124 -10.80 3.46 18.24
CA ARG A 124 -9.50 3.54 18.93
C ARG A 124 -8.47 2.60 18.29
N VAL A 125 -8.81 1.33 18.04
CA VAL A 125 -7.92 0.36 17.38
C VAL A 125 -7.48 0.85 16.00
N ILE A 126 -8.42 1.18 15.11
CA ILE A 126 -8.15 1.62 13.74
C ILE A 126 -7.28 2.89 13.70
N ARG A 127 -7.47 3.83 14.63
CA ARG A 127 -6.63 5.02 14.77
C ARG A 127 -5.20 4.67 15.20
N LEU A 128 -5.02 3.76 16.15
CA LEU A 128 -3.70 3.32 16.59
C LEU A 128 -2.96 2.52 15.49
N LEU A 129 -3.67 1.65 14.76
CA LEU A 129 -3.13 0.96 13.58
C LEU A 129 -2.72 1.94 12.46
N TRP A 130 -3.49 3.02 12.26
CA TRP A 130 -3.11 4.11 11.35
C TRP A 130 -1.80 4.78 11.77
N HIS A 131 -1.60 5.07 13.06
CA HIS A 131 -0.34 5.63 13.52
C HIS A 131 0.85 4.72 13.15
N CYS A 132 0.73 3.41 13.40
CA CYS A 132 1.77 2.43 13.05
C CYS A 132 2.03 2.38 11.54
N CYS A 133 1.01 2.15 10.71
CA CYS A 133 1.19 2.07 9.26
C CYS A 133 1.73 3.36 8.66
N GLY A 134 1.21 4.51 9.11
CA GLY A 134 1.66 5.83 8.67
C GLY A 134 3.12 6.10 9.06
N HIS A 135 3.57 5.62 10.22
CA HIS A 135 4.99 5.68 10.60
C HIS A 135 5.84 4.86 9.62
N LEU A 136 5.56 3.57 9.45
CA LEU A 136 6.34 2.68 8.57
C LEU A 136 6.39 3.21 7.13
N ALA A 137 5.25 3.66 6.60
CA ALA A 137 5.14 4.19 5.24
C ALA A 137 5.79 5.57 5.04
N SER A 138 6.02 6.36 6.10
CA SER A 138 6.67 7.68 6.03
C SER A 138 8.15 7.68 6.39
N LYS A 139 8.61 6.71 7.19
CA LYS A 139 9.97 6.65 7.74
C LYS A 139 10.80 5.46 7.27
N HIS A 140 10.15 4.35 6.93
CA HIS A 140 10.82 3.08 6.61
C HIS A 140 10.44 2.54 5.23
N TRP A 141 10.15 3.43 4.28
CA TRP A 141 9.73 3.04 2.93
C TRP A 141 10.85 2.37 2.12
N ASP A 142 12.12 2.68 2.40
CA ASP A 142 13.27 2.09 1.70
C ASP A 142 13.65 0.72 2.27
N GLU A 143 13.52 0.53 3.57
CA GLU A 143 13.66 -0.74 4.28
C GLU A 143 12.52 -1.70 3.91
N LEU A 144 11.28 -1.22 3.82
CA LEU A 144 10.16 -1.94 3.18
C LEU A 144 10.50 -2.34 1.73
N GLY A 145 11.35 -1.58 1.04
CA GLY A 145 11.84 -1.90 -0.29
C GLY A 145 12.86 -3.03 -0.29
N GLN A 146 13.83 -2.98 0.63
CA GLN A 146 14.87 -3.99 0.82
C GLN A 146 14.30 -5.36 1.23
N LEU A 147 13.22 -5.37 2.01
CA LEU A 147 12.50 -6.58 2.44
C LEU A 147 11.43 -7.05 1.43
N GLU A 148 11.27 -6.37 0.28
CA GLU A 148 10.20 -6.62 -0.70
C GLU A 148 8.75 -6.52 -0.12
N LEU A 149 8.56 -5.79 0.99
CA LEU A 149 7.30 -5.62 1.72
C LEU A 149 6.47 -4.40 1.30
N ARG A 150 6.95 -3.57 0.35
CA ARG A 150 6.21 -2.39 -0.17
C ARG A 150 4.79 -2.73 -0.64
N PRO A 151 4.51 -3.80 -1.42
CA PRO A 151 3.15 -4.17 -1.81
C PRO A 151 2.24 -4.48 -0.61
N GLN A 152 2.76 -5.21 0.38
CA GLN A 152 2.06 -5.64 1.59
C GLN A 152 1.67 -4.42 2.43
N CYS A 153 2.61 -3.50 2.67
CA CYS A 153 2.34 -2.23 3.32
C CYS A 153 1.29 -1.40 2.55
N ALA A 154 1.41 -1.32 1.23
CA ALA A 154 0.44 -0.62 0.37
C ALA A 154 -0.98 -1.23 0.44
N LEU A 155 -1.09 -2.57 0.52
CA LEU A 155 -2.36 -3.28 0.63
C LEU A 155 -3.04 -2.99 1.98
N VAL A 156 -2.30 -3.13 3.07
CA VAL A 156 -2.78 -2.86 4.44
C VAL A 156 -3.24 -1.41 4.57
N MET A 157 -2.45 -0.47 4.05
CA MET A 157 -2.79 0.95 4.00
C MET A 157 -4.06 1.22 3.19
N ALA A 158 -4.23 0.60 2.03
CA ALA A 158 -5.43 0.75 1.20
C ALA A 158 -6.67 0.14 1.86
N HIS A 159 -6.53 -1.03 2.51
CA HIS A 159 -7.59 -1.68 3.27
C HIS A 159 -8.03 -0.81 4.45
N LEU A 160 -7.08 -0.36 5.27
CA LEU A 160 -7.32 0.52 6.41
C LEU A 160 -8.04 1.81 5.97
N ALA A 161 -7.58 2.47 4.90
CA ALA A 161 -8.19 3.70 4.37
C ALA A 161 -9.62 3.51 3.84
N LYS A 162 -9.90 2.37 3.21
CA LYS A 162 -11.23 2.04 2.67
C LYS A 162 -12.20 1.67 3.79
N LEU A 163 -11.77 0.85 4.75
CA LEU A 163 -12.56 0.46 5.91
C LEU A 163 -12.88 1.67 6.79
N SER A 164 -11.87 2.50 7.09
CA SER A 164 -12.04 3.72 7.88
C SER A 164 -12.97 4.72 7.22
N LYS A 165 -12.94 4.85 5.88
CA LYS A 165 -13.87 5.70 5.13
C LYS A 165 -15.29 5.16 5.16
N THR A 166 -15.46 3.85 4.99
CA THR A 166 -16.79 3.20 4.88
C THR A 166 -17.57 3.30 6.20
N PHE A 167 -16.89 3.10 7.33
CA PHE A 167 -17.51 3.16 8.68
C PHE A 167 -17.19 4.46 9.44
N ALA A 168 -16.64 5.46 8.74
CA ALA A 168 -16.25 6.78 9.26
C ALA A 168 -15.42 6.70 10.57
N LEU A 169 -14.43 5.80 10.64
CA LEU A 169 -13.71 5.42 11.86
C LEU A 169 -12.59 6.40 12.27
N LEU A 170 -12.10 7.19 11.33
CA LEU A 170 -11.08 8.22 11.54
C LEU A 170 -11.69 9.63 11.44
N ASP A 171 -11.10 10.60 12.12
CA ASP A 171 -11.47 12.00 11.99
C ASP A 171 -11.18 12.49 10.56
N PRO A 172 -11.91 13.48 10.01
CA PRO A 172 -11.76 13.90 8.61
C PRO A 172 -10.33 14.26 8.20
N LYS A 173 -9.54 14.84 9.13
CA LYS A 173 -8.12 15.15 8.93
C LYS A 173 -7.27 13.89 8.75
N ASP A 174 -7.39 12.93 9.65
CA ASP A 174 -6.65 11.65 9.58
C ASP A 174 -7.09 10.84 8.35
N GLN A 175 -8.39 10.84 8.04
CA GLN A 175 -8.94 10.22 6.84
C GLN A 175 -8.39 10.83 5.54
N GLN A 176 -8.16 12.15 5.49
CA GLN A 176 -7.50 12.80 4.36
C GLN A 176 -6.02 12.40 4.27
N LEU A 177 -5.31 12.36 5.40
CA LEU A 177 -3.89 12.03 5.47
C LEU A 177 -3.61 10.59 5.00
N ILE A 178 -4.38 9.60 5.45
CA ILE A 178 -4.26 8.22 4.96
C ILE A 178 -4.65 8.10 3.48
N SER A 179 -5.68 8.83 3.01
CA SER A 179 -6.09 8.83 1.61
C SER A 179 -5.00 9.39 0.69
N ASN A 180 -4.37 10.51 1.08
CA ASN A 180 -3.26 11.10 0.35
C ASN A 180 -2.05 10.14 0.32
N MET A 181 -1.71 9.53 1.44
CA MET A 181 -0.59 8.59 1.49
C MET A 181 -0.84 7.34 0.63
N VAL A 182 -2.05 6.79 0.64
CA VAL A 182 -2.44 5.69 -0.28
C VAL A 182 -2.37 6.10 -1.75
N GLN A 183 -2.57 7.39 -2.08
CA GLN A 183 -2.35 7.89 -3.45
C GLN A 183 -0.86 8.01 -3.79
N THR A 184 -0.02 8.48 -2.86
CA THR A 184 1.44 8.60 -3.06
C THR A 184 2.13 7.23 -3.18
N ILE A 185 1.69 6.24 -2.41
CA ILE A 185 2.24 4.87 -2.42
C ILE A 185 1.85 4.10 -3.70
N ARG A 186 0.74 4.46 -4.35
CA ARG A 186 0.38 3.86 -5.65
C ARG A 186 1.46 4.22 -6.68
N PRO A 187 1.93 3.27 -7.51
CA PRO A 187 2.84 3.58 -8.59
C PRO A 187 2.21 4.62 -9.52
N SER A 188 2.72 5.86 -9.49
CA SER A 188 2.12 6.99 -10.21
C SER A 188 1.92 6.69 -11.69
N ASN A 189 0.82 7.20 -12.27
CA ASN A 189 0.65 7.23 -13.72
C ASN A 189 1.61 8.28 -14.28
N VAL A 190 2.83 7.89 -14.64
CA VAL A 190 3.60 8.64 -15.64
C VAL A 190 2.99 8.34 -17.00
N ILE A 191 1.81 8.92 -17.25
CA ILE A 191 1.36 9.16 -18.61
C ILE A 191 2.23 10.30 -19.10
N SER A 192 3.36 9.94 -19.72
CA SER A 192 4.16 10.86 -20.52
C SER A 192 3.32 11.30 -21.71
N SER A 193 2.46 12.29 -21.52
CA SER A 193 1.73 12.93 -22.60
C SER A 193 2.71 13.71 -23.47
N CYS A 194 3.31 13.02 -24.44
CA CYS A 194 4.03 13.61 -25.56
C CYS A 194 3.03 14.36 -26.46
N ARG A 195 2.52 15.50 -25.98
CA ARG A 195 1.86 16.51 -26.80
C ARG A 195 2.93 17.41 -27.38
N GLY A 196 3.36 17.07 -28.60
CA GLY A 196 3.98 18.09 -29.45
C GLY A 196 2.94 19.15 -29.82
N ASN A 197 3.38 20.40 -29.90
CA ASN A 197 2.82 21.40 -30.80
C ASN A 197 3.88 22.48 -31.03
N ASP A 198 4.03 22.90 -32.29
CA ASP A 198 5.15 23.72 -32.77
C ASP A 198 4.94 25.25 -32.66
N ALA A 199 6.05 25.98 -32.89
CA ALA A 199 6.18 27.40 -33.26
C ALA A 199 5.90 28.47 -32.17
N SER A 200 6.81 29.38 -31.83
CA SER A 200 7.49 30.34 -32.73
C SER A 200 8.62 31.14 -32.04
N GLY A 201 9.68 31.52 -32.78
CA GLY A 201 10.66 32.58 -32.40
C GLY A 201 11.84 32.10 -31.51
N MET A 202 12.95 31.56 -32.03
CA MET A 202 14.05 32.27 -32.73
C MET A 202 14.64 33.43 -31.89
N THR A 203 15.94 33.54 -31.61
CA THR A 203 17.17 33.02 -32.27
C THR A 203 17.76 31.77 -31.54
N SER A 204 19.04 31.32 -31.55
CA SER A 204 20.33 31.87 -32.04
C SER A 204 21.43 30.82 -32.33
N GLN A 205 22.65 31.31 -32.54
CA GLN A 205 23.91 30.66 -32.95
C GLN A 205 24.79 30.30 -31.72
N ARG A 206 25.69 29.30 -31.68
CA ARG A 206 26.36 28.42 -32.66
C ARG A 206 26.80 27.14 -31.88
N TRP A 207 27.46 26.08 -32.35
CA TRP A 207 28.34 25.79 -33.50
C TRP A 207 28.17 24.30 -33.94
N ASN A 208 29.14 23.74 -34.69
CA ASN A 208 29.09 22.44 -35.37
C ASN A 208 30.14 21.42 -34.87
N ARG A 209 29.86 20.12 -34.99
CA ARG A 209 30.45 19.25 -36.05
C ARG A 209 29.84 17.83 -36.09
N VAL A 210 29.72 17.31 -37.32
CA VAL A 210 29.29 15.95 -37.70
C VAL A 210 30.24 15.44 -38.79
N PRO A 211 30.48 14.12 -38.88
CA PRO A 211 30.67 13.46 -40.18
C PRO A 211 29.84 12.15 -40.27
N SER A 212 29.50 11.56 -41.42
CA SER A 212 29.29 12.05 -42.80
C SER A 212 28.56 10.91 -43.57
N SER A 213 27.66 11.22 -44.50
CA SER A 213 26.76 10.23 -45.12
C SER A 213 27.29 9.58 -46.40
N LYS A 214 26.78 8.37 -46.73
CA LYS A 214 26.50 7.77 -48.08
C LYS A 214 26.04 6.29 -47.88
N SER A 215 25.16 5.66 -48.67
CA SER A 215 24.27 6.09 -49.77
C SER A 215 23.38 4.92 -50.27
N GLY A 216 22.12 5.20 -50.69
CA GLY A 216 21.25 4.30 -51.49
C GLY A 216 20.63 3.10 -50.76
N SER A 217 19.59 2.42 -51.25
CA SER A 217 18.64 2.66 -52.36
C SER A 217 17.37 1.80 -52.13
N TRP A 218 16.22 2.13 -52.74
CA TRP A 218 14.94 1.41 -52.54
C TRP A 218 14.55 0.50 -53.74
N GLY A 219 13.96 -0.67 -53.45
CA GLY A 219 13.30 -1.59 -54.41
C GLY A 219 14.22 -2.59 -55.15
N GLY A 220 13.79 -3.80 -55.53
CA GLY A 220 12.53 -4.52 -55.27
C GLY A 220 12.41 -5.84 -56.07
N TYR A 221 11.52 -6.75 -55.62
CA TYR A 221 10.93 -7.90 -56.35
C TYR A 221 11.80 -9.17 -56.61
N PRO A 222 11.19 -10.38 -56.86
CA PRO A 222 11.71 -11.66 -56.32
C PRO A 222 11.85 -12.82 -57.36
N THR A 223 11.92 -14.07 -56.85
CA THR A 223 11.88 -15.42 -57.50
C THR A 223 13.22 -16.06 -57.90
N PRO A 224 13.31 -17.39 -58.12
CA PRO A 224 12.36 -18.50 -57.81
C PRO A 224 12.98 -19.61 -56.92
N ALA A 225 12.17 -20.62 -56.58
CA ALA A 225 12.60 -21.81 -55.84
C ALA A 225 13.31 -22.86 -56.71
N VAL A 226 14.14 -23.70 -56.10
CA VAL A 226 14.48 -25.05 -56.60
C VAL A 226 14.16 -26.08 -55.52
N LEU A 227 13.38 -27.08 -55.90
CA LEU A 227 12.99 -28.22 -55.07
C LEU A 227 14.06 -29.31 -55.09
N THR A 228 14.33 -29.90 -53.93
CA THR A 228 14.84 -31.29 -53.85
C THR A 228 14.05 -32.07 -52.82
N CYS A 229 13.11 -32.89 -53.29
CA CYS A 229 12.47 -33.93 -52.49
C CYS A 229 13.36 -35.17 -52.44
N LYS A 230 13.37 -35.91 -51.32
CA LYS A 230 12.87 -37.30 -51.21
C LYS A 230 12.98 -37.83 -49.75
N PRO A 231 12.33 -38.95 -49.39
CA PRO A 231 11.60 -39.04 -48.12
C PRO A 231 12.06 -40.22 -47.22
N TYR A 232 11.14 -40.64 -46.33
CA TYR A 232 11.05 -41.95 -45.64
C TYR A 232 11.74 -42.02 -44.26
N ALA A 233 11.23 -42.72 -43.24
CA ALA A 233 9.87 -42.98 -42.73
C ALA A 233 10.01 -43.71 -41.37
N GLN A 234 9.00 -43.61 -40.48
CA GLN A 234 8.69 -44.60 -39.40
C GLN A 234 9.79 -44.79 -38.30
N THR A 235 9.51 -45.18 -37.04
CA THR A 235 8.27 -45.47 -36.27
C THR A 235 8.61 -45.43 -34.77
N CYS A 236 7.56 -45.25 -33.94
CA CYS A 236 7.52 -45.46 -32.48
C CYS A 236 8.32 -44.46 -31.61
#